data_AF-A0A7Z9PZI4-F1
#
_entry.id   AF-A0A7Z9PZI4-F1
#
_cell.length_a   1.000
_cell.length_b   1.000
_cell.length_c   1.000
_cell.angle_alpha   90.00
_cell.angle_beta   90.00
_cell.angle_gamma   90.00
#
_symmetry.space_group_name_H-M   'P 1'
#
loop_
_entity.id
_entity.type
_entity.pdbx_description
1 polymer ?
#
loop_
_entity_poly.entity_id
_entity_poly.type
_entity_poly.pdbx_seq_one_letter_code
_entity_poly.pdbx_strand_id
1 'polypeptide(L)'
;SSANFIEEQAEGVFVKTLRNMWIAVAFFNPVISFLSLGLLRLNELENHKETLLAQMGKLSALPFLEQMVSIDAVLVLSGAVITSFVGVSGLVKRMSLDRCLPQFLLAENRWRGTNHWIFLGFLGLCVSILLATGGEVEALAGVYTISFLSVMALFALGNMLLKTKRDRLRRDERASWPSVTIALVAVLTGVVGNVLLKPEYVKVFLLYFSLTILAVGLMFIRLSLLRGAIFMVKSGAKSVKRANERILEVLRNAIDAVNSLTVIYFSRGDNLANLNRAALYVMENEQLKRLEVVHVYQDEEDIPPSLAEHVEIIDREYPELVVDLVLVKGRFSPELVEAISKEMDVPQNYMFMGTPGEQFPHNLGDLGGVRLII
;
A
#
# COMPACT_ATOMS: atom_id res chain seq x y z
N SER A 1 4.54 7.73 10.10
CA SER A 1 3.69 6.68 10.73
C SER A 1 4.55 5.46 10.97
N SER A 2 4.76 5.04 12.22
CA SER A 2 5.63 3.90 12.58
C SER A 2 5.22 2.61 11.86
N ALA A 3 3.95 2.46 11.50
CA ALA A 3 3.43 1.27 10.81
C ALA A 3 4.01 1.09 9.40
N ASN A 4 4.43 2.19 8.74
CA ASN A 4 4.95 2.12 7.38
C ASN A 4 6.39 1.56 7.32
N PHE A 5 7.09 1.53 8.44
CA PHE A 5 8.47 1.05 8.58
C PHE A 5 8.56 -0.15 9.51
N ILE A 6 7.44 -0.84 9.75
CA ILE A 6 7.40 -1.97 10.68
C ILE A 6 8.37 -3.08 10.27
N GLU A 7 8.58 -3.26 8.96
CA GLU A 7 9.52 -4.22 8.37
C GLU A 7 10.99 -3.88 8.65
N GLU A 8 11.30 -2.60 8.88
CA GLU A 8 12.66 -2.14 9.20
C GLU A 8 12.91 -2.07 10.72
N GLN A 9 11.88 -2.31 11.53
CA GLN A 9 11.96 -2.26 12.98
C GLN A 9 12.38 -3.61 13.56
N ALA A 10 13.21 -3.57 14.60
CA ALA A 10 13.53 -4.77 15.37
C ALA A 10 12.27 -5.36 16.04
N GLU A 11 12.30 -6.67 16.25
CA GLU A 11 11.17 -7.42 16.80
C GLU A 11 10.68 -6.84 18.14
N GLY A 12 9.35 -6.68 18.27
CA GLY A 12 8.72 -6.12 19.46
C GLY A 12 8.89 -4.60 19.68
N VAL A 13 9.66 -3.89 18.85
CA VAL A 13 9.81 -2.42 18.97
C VAL A 13 8.51 -1.69 18.61
N PHE A 14 7.79 -2.15 17.59
CA PHE A 14 6.57 -1.49 17.12
C PHE A 14 5.52 -1.31 18.23
N VAL A 15 5.26 -2.37 19.01
CA VAL A 15 4.30 -2.35 20.13
C VAL A 15 4.75 -1.38 21.22
N LYS A 16 6.06 -1.35 21.54
CA LYS A 16 6.62 -0.41 22.51
C LYS A 16 6.47 1.04 22.03
N THR A 17 6.73 1.30 20.76
CA THR A 17 6.55 2.62 20.14
C THR A 17 5.12 3.10 20.26
N LEU A 18 4.14 2.27 19.86
CA LEU A 18 2.72 2.62 19.97
C LEU A 18 2.30 2.91 21.41
N ARG A 19 2.70 2.05 22.35
CA ARG A 19 2.39 2.24 23.78
C ARG A 19 2.97 3.54 24.31
N ASN A 20 4.25 3.82 24.03
CA ASN A 20 4.93 5.01 24.52
C ASN A 20 4.34 6.29 23.90
N MET A 21 4.01 6.26 22.59
CA MET A 21 3.31 7.36 21.94
C MET A 21 1.94 7.62 22.59
N TRP A 22 1.19 6.57 22.89
CA TRP A 22 -0.12 6.71 23.54
C TRP A 22 0.00 7.33 24.94
N ILE A 23 0.99 6.90 25.74
CA ILE A 23 1.29 7.49 27.05
C ILE A 23 1.63 8.97 26.92
N ALA A 24 2.51 9.32 25.96
CA ALA A 24 2.89 10.71 25.72
C ALA A 24 1.68 11.57 25.36
N VAL A 25 0.83 11.12 24.43
CA VAL A 25 -0.38 11.86 24.02
C VAL A 25 -1.38 11.97 25.17
N ALA A 26 -1.60 10.89 25.94
CA ALA A 26 -2.51 10.87 27.07
C ALA A 26 -2.05 11.77 28.22
N PHE A 27 -0.75 12.03 28.35
CA PHE A 27 -0.20 12.94 29.35
C PHE A 27 -0.15 14.40 28.84
N PHE A 28 0.50 14.65 27.70
CA PHE A 28 0.76 16.00 27.23
C PHE A 28 -0.49 16.72 26.77
N ASN A 29 -1.44 16.06 26.08
CA ASN A 29 -2.63 16.76 25.57
C ASN A 29 -3.49 17.34 26.71
N PRO A 30 -3.84 16.58 27.78
CA PRO A 30 -4.57 17.14 28.92
C PRO A 30 -3.78 18.22 29.66
N VAL A 31 -2.47 18.04 29.85
CA VAL A 31 -1.62 19.02 30.54
C VAL A 31 -1.56 20.33 29.77
N ILE A 32 -1.31 20.28 28.46
CA ILE A 32 -1.29 21.48 27.60
C ILE A 32 -2.66 22.15 27.60
N SER A 33 -3.75 21.38 27.50
CA SER A 33 -5.11 21.92 27.56
C SER A 33 -5.39 22.62 28.89
N PHE A 34 -5.01 22.00 30.01
CA PHE A 34 -5.13 22.59 31.34
C PHE A 34 -4.32 23.89 31.47
N LEU A 35 -3.06 23.90 31.03
CA LEU A 35 -2.22 25.10 31.03
C LEU A 35 -2.80 26.20 30.13
N SER A 36 -3.36 25.84 28.96
CA SER A 36 -3.94 26.81 28.04
C SER A 36 -5.15 27.52 28.66
N LEU A 37 -6.02 26.79 29.35
CA LEU A 37 -7.18 27.34 30.06
C LEU A 37 -6.80 28.11 31.33
N GLY A 38 -5.65 27.78 31.94
CA GLY A 38 -5.12 28.49 33.10
C GLY A 38 -4.43 29.82 32.75
N LEU A 39 -3.85 29.93 31.56
CA LEU A 39 -3.07 31.09 31.13
C LEU A 39 -3.86 32.07 30.25
N LEU A 40 -4.83 31.60 29.48
CA LEU A 40 -5.54 32.40 28.47
C LEU A 40 -7.05 32.40 28.73
N ARG A 41 -7.71 33.52 28.39
CA ARG A 41 -9.18 33.58 28.37
C ARG A 41 -9.71 32.87 27.11
N LEU A 42 -10.93 32.34 27.16
CA LEU A 42 -11.56 31.62 26.03
C LEU A 42 -11.52 32.42 24.71
N ASN A 43 -11.80 33.72 24.75
CA ASN A 43 -11.76 34.57 23.56
C ASN A 43 -10.34 34.70 22.97
N GLU A 44 -9.30 34.65 23.80
CA GLU A 44 -7.91 34.74 23.35
C GLU A 44 -7.42 33.43 22.73
N LEU A 45 -7.94 32.29 23.19
CA LEU A 45 -7.69 30.97 22.60
C LEU A 45 -8.21 30.91 21.17
N GLU A 46 -9.41 31.44 20.92
CA GLU A 46 -10.00 31.45 19.57
C GLU A 46 -9.22 32.34 18.60
N ASN A 47 -8.62 33.43 19.09
CA ASN A 47 -7.83 34.36 18.28
C ASN A 47 -6.42 33.84 17.93
N HIS A 48 -5.89 32.86 18.69
CA HIS A 48 -4.53 32.34 18.52
C HIS A 48 -4.49 30.83 18.26
N LYS A 49 -5.51 30.27 17.59
CA LYS A 49 -5.61 28.82 17.35
C LYS A 49 -4.35 28.21 16.72
N GLU A 50 -3.74 28.88 15.75
CA GLU A 50 -2.58 28.37 15.02
C GLU A 50 -1.24 28.53 15.77
N THR A 51 -1.17 29.45 16.73
CA THR A 51 0.07 29.84 17.44
C THR A 51 -0.06 29.73 18.96
N LEU A 52 -1.02 28.93 19.43
CA LEU A 52 -1.41 28.85 20.83
C LEU A 52 -0.23 28.59 21.77
N LEU A 53 0.63 27.62 21.43
CA LEU A 53 1.80 27.26 22.24
C LEU A 53 2.82 28.40 22.33
N ALA A 54 3.05 29.14 21.23
CA ALA A 54 3.95 30.27 21.22
C ALA A 54 3.41 31.41 22.11
N GLN A 55 2.10 31.67 22.04
CA GLN A 55 1.44 32.66 22.90
C GLN A 55 1.46 32.27 24.37
N MET A 56 1.25 30.98 24.70
CA MET A 56 1.43 30.47 26.06
C MET A 56 2.87 30.63 26.55
N GLY A 57 3.85 30.39 25.67
CA GLY A 57 5.27 30.61 25.96
C GLY A 57 5.57 32.06 26.30
N LYS A 58 5.03 32.99 25.50
CA LYS A 58 5.17 34.44 25.69
C LYS A 58 4.63 34.90 27.05
N LEU A 59 3.44 34.43 27.42
CA LEU A 59 2.82 34.78 28.70
C LEU A 59 3.54 34.16 29.90
N SER A 60 4.16 33.00 29.73
CA SER A 60 4.82 32.29 30.83
C SER A 60 6.26 32.77 31.09
N ALA A 61 7.03 33.00 30.02
CA ALA A 61 8.47 33.28 30.13
C ALA A 61 8.95 34.30 29.08
N LEU A 62 8.09 35.26 28.72
CA LEU A 62 8.42 36.41 27.87
C LEU A 62 8.83 35.97 26.44
N PRO A 63 9.27 36.88 25.53
CA PRO A 63 9.54 36.54 24.13
C PRO A 63 10.58 35.44 23.90
N PHE A 64 11.40 35.11 24.91
CA PHE A 64 12.41 34.05 24.81
C PHE A 64 11.76 32.68 24.57
N LEU A 65 10.76 32.31 25.38
CA LEU A 65 10.09 31.02 25.25
C LEU A 65 9.18 30.96 24.02
N GLU A 66 8.57 32.10 23.64
CA GLU A 66 7.83 32.24 22.38
C GLU A 66 8.71 31.89 21.16
N GLN A 67 9.92 32.45 21.09
CA GLN A 67 10.86 32.18 20.00
C GLN A 67 11.34 30.74 20.01
N MET A 68 11.68 30.20 21.19
CA MET A 68 12.16 28.82 21.31
C MET A 68 11.09 27.81 20.85
N VAL A 69 9.85 27.99 21.30
CA VAL A 69 8.71 27.15 20.90
C VAL A 69 8.42 27.29 19.40
N SER A 70 8.51 28.50 18.85
CA SER A 70 8.28 28.73 17.42
C SER A 70 9.35 28.05 16.54
N ILE A 71 10.63 28.13 16.93
CA ILE A 71 11.73 27.45 16.22
C ILE A 71 11.54 25.93 16.29
N ASP A 72 11.24 25.40 17.48
CA ASP A 72 10.96 23.98 17.67
C ASP A 72 9.78 23.51 16.81
N ALA A 73 8.68 24.28 16.80
CA ALA A 73 7.51 23.99 15.98
C ALA A 73 7.86 23.92 14.48
N VAL A 74 8.69 24.85 13.97
CA VAL A 74 9.16 24.81 12.57
C VAL A 74 9.98 23.55 12.29
N LEU A 75 10.89 23.17 13.20
CA LEU A 75 11.70 21.96 13.03
C LEU A 75 10.84 20.69 13.05
N VAL A 76 9.91 20.58 14.00
CA VAL A 76 9.00 19.43 14.14
C VAL A 76 8.06 19.32 12.94
N LEU A 77 7.45 20.42 12.50
CA LEU A 77 6.56 20.43 11.33
C LEU A 77 7.34 20.10 10.03
N SER A 78 8.56 20.62 9.88
CA SER A 78 9.43 20.27 8.74
C SER A 78 9.77 18.78 8.73
N GLY A 79 10.05 18.20 9.91
CA GLY A 79 10.27 16.76 10.07
C GLY A 79 9.06 15.92 9.69
N ALA A 80 7.85 16.36 10.05
CA ALA A 80 6.60 15.70 9.63
C ALA A 80 6.42 15.71 8.11
N VAL A 81 6.75 16.84 7.44
CA VAL A 81 6.72 16.93 5.97
C VAL A 81 7.71 15.95 5.34
N ILE A 82 8.97 15.93 5.78
CA ILE A 82 9.98 14.99 5.26
C ILE A 82 9.53 13.53 5.44
N THR A 83 8.97 13.20 6.61
CA THR A 83 8.44 11.86 6.90
C THR A 83 7.31 11.47 5.95
N SER A 84 6.45 12.43 5.56
CA SER A 84 5.39 12.18 4.58
C SER A 84 5.94 11.84 3.19
N PHE A 85 7.01 12.51 2.75
CA PHE A 85 7.67 12.21 1.47
C PHE A 85 8.26 10.79 1.46
N VAL A 86 8.94 10.37 2.53
CA VAL A 86 9.47 9.01 2.64
C VAL A 86 8.33 7.99 2.66
N GLY A 87 7.26 8.27 3.43
CA GLY A 87 6.10 7.39 3.53
C GLY A 87 5.36 7.19 2.20
N VAL A 88 5.10 8.27 1.45
CA VAL A 88 4.45 8.19 0.14
C VAL A 88 5.35 7.51 -0.89
N SER A 89 6.66 7.76 -0.85
CA SER A 89 7.63 7.06 -1.70
C SER A 89 7.51 5.53 -1.55
N GLY A 90 7.56 5.03 -0.32
CA GLY A 90 7.43 3.59 -0.05
C GLY A 90 6.09 3.01 -0.49
N LEU A 91 4.97 3.72 -0.21
CA LEU A 91 3.63 3.29 -0.60
C LEU A 91 3.48 3.21 -2.13
N VAL A 92 3.80 4.29 -2.83
CA VAL A 92 3.66 4.37 -4.29
C VAL A 92 4.61 3.42 -4.99
N LYS A 93 5.84 3.23 -4.48
CA LYS A 93 6.79 2.23 -5.00
C LYS A 93 6.17 0.83 -4.92
N ARG A 94 5.65 0.42 -3.76
CA ARG A 94 4.99 -0.89 -3.60
C ARG A 94 3.76 -1.06 -4.49
N MET A 95 2.87 -0.07 -4.52
CA MET A 95 1.69 -0.11 -5.40
C MET A 95 2.05 -0.14 -6.90
N SER A 96 3.18 0.47 -7.29
CA SER A 96 3.66 0.43 -8.68
C SER A 96 4.29 -0.92 -9.02
N LEU A 97 5.03 -1.55 -8.09
CA LEU A 97 5.51 -2.93 -8.25
C LEU A 97 4.33 -3.89 -8.43
N ASP A 98 3.25 -3.66 -7.67
CA ASP A 98 1.99 -4.39 -7.78
C ASP A 98 1.16 -4.02 -9.03
N ARG A 99 1.69 -3.14 -9.89
CA ARG A 99 1.05 -2.64 -11.12
C ARG A 99 -0.32 -1.98 -10.92
N CYS A 100 -0.69 -1.64 -9.68
CA CYS A 100 -1.84 -0.81 -9.34
C CYS A 100 -1.63 0.65 -9.76
N LEU A 101 -0.36 1.06 -9.91
CA LEU A 101 0.05 2.39 -10.39
C LEU A 101 1.02 2.27 -11.60
N PRO A 102 1.17 3.35 -12.39
CA PRO A 102 2.02 3.33 -13.58
C PRO A 102 3.49 2.99 -13.30
N GLN A 103 4.07 2.10 -14.13
CA GLN A 103 5.44 1.59 -13.92
C GLN A 103 6.53 2.67 -14.01
N PHE A 104 6.29 3.78 -14.70
CA PHE A 104 7.27 4.87 -14.81
C PHE A 104 7.62 5.49 -13.45
N LEU A 105 6.74 5.36 -12.45
CA LEU A 105 6.99 5.81 -11.08
C LEU A 105 8.16 5.08 -10.42
N LEU A 106 8.48 3.88 -10.90
CA LEU A 106 9.63 3.10 -10.44
C LEU A 106 10.95 3.54 -11.06
N ALA A 107 10.97 4.49 -11.99
CA ALA A 107 12.22 4.94 -12.58
C ALA A 107 13.13 5.60 -11.53
N GLU A 108 14.33 5.05 -11.39
CA GLU A 108 15.34 5.51 -10.44
C GLU A 108 16.32 6.48 -11.11
N ASN A 109 16.69 7.55 -10.39
CA ASN A 109 17.69 8.49 -10.88
C ASN A 109 19.10 7.87 -10.75
N ARG A 110 19.91 7.98 -11.82
CA ARG A 110 21.30 7.49 -11.87
C ARG A 110 22.21 8.01 -10.75
N TRP A 111 21.97 9.22 -10.24
CA TRP A 111 22.87 9.81 -9.24
C TRP A 111 22.59 9.37 -7.80
N ARG A 112 21.33 9.12 -7.43
CA ARG A 112 20.93 8.84 -6.03
C ARG A 112 20.12 7.55 -5.86
N GLY A 113 19.77 6.86 -6.94
CA GLY A 113 18.92 5.66 -6.88
C GLY A 113 17.49 5.95 -6.40
N THR A 114 17.01 7.20 -6.48
CA THR A 114 15.69 7.58 -5.93
C THR A 114 14.61 7.61 -6.99
N ASN A 115 13.39 7.22 -6.59
CA ASN A 115 12.17 7.25 -7.41
C ASN A 115 11.63 8.69 -7.56
N HIS A 116 12.38 9.53 -8.29
CA HIS A 116 12.17 10.98 -8.42
C HIS A 116 10.76 11.38 -8.89
N TRP A 117 10.11 10.61 -9.77
CA TRP A 117 8.75 10.89 -10.21
C TRP A 117 7.73 10.83 -9.08
N ILE A 118 7.94 9.97 -8.08
CA ILE A 118 7.06 9.89 -6.91
C ILE A 118 7.18 11.16 -6.08
N PHE A 119 8.42 11.62 -5.82
CA PHE A 119 8.66 12.85 -5.07
C PHE A 119 8.08 14.08 -5.78
N LEU A 120 8.32 14.22 -7.09
CA LEU A 120 7.78 15.33 -7.89
C LEU A 120 6.25 15.28 -7.97
N GLY A 121 5.66 14.10 -8.14
CA GLY A 121 4.22 13.91 -8.15
C GLY A 121 3.57 14.27 -6.81
N PHE A 122 4.17 13.83 -5.70
CA PHE A 122 3.69 14.17 -4.36
C PHE A 122 3.85 15.67 -4.06
N LEU A 123 4.96 16.30 -4.45
CA LEU A 123 5.12 17.75 -4.36
C LEU A 123 4.04 18.49 -5.16
N GLY A 124 3.77 18.05 -6.39
CA GLY A 124 2.70 18.61 -7.22
C GLY A 124 1.33 18.48 -6.56
N LEU A 125 1.05 17.35 -5.90
CA LEU A 125 -0.18 17.13 -5.13
C LEU A 125 -0.26 18.06 -3.92
N CYS A 126 0.81 18.22 -3.16
CA CYS A 126 0.87 19.15 -2.03
C CYS A 126 0.63 20.60 -2.45
N VAL A 127 1.29 21.06 -3.53
CA VAL A 127 1.09 22.39 -4.09
C VAL A 127 -0.34 22.55 -4.62
N SER A 128 -0.88 21.52 -5.28
CA SER A 128 -2.26 21.53 -5.77
C SER A 128 -3.27 21.71 -4.63
N ILE A 129 -3.13 20.97 -3.53
CA ILE A 129 -4.02 21.11 -2.36
C ILE A 129 -3.86 22.49 -1.74
N LEU A 130 -2.63 22.97 -1.57
CA LEU A 130 -2.36 24.30 -1.01
C LEU A 130 -3.06 25.41 -1.82
N LEU A 131 -3.00 25.32 -3.16
CA LEU A 131 -3.67 26.27 -4.04
C LEU A 131 -5.20 26.10 -4.00
N ALA A 132 -5.69 24.87 -3.93
CA ALA A 132 -7.13 24.58 -3.87
C ALA A 132 -7.78 25.03 -2.56
N THR A 133 -7.05 25.00 -1.44
CA THR A 133 -7.54 25.46 -0.13
C THR A 133 -7.17 26.91 0.18
N GLY A 134 -6.43 27.59 -0.70
CA GLY A 134 -5.96 28.96 -0.47
C GLY A 134 -5.04 29.11 0.75
N GLY A 135 -4.43 28.01 1.21
CA GLY A 135 -3.64 28.00 2.44
C GLY A 135 -4.44 27.95 3.75
N GLU A 136 -5.76 27.73 3.70
CA GLU A 136 -6.57 27.63 4.92
C GLU A 136 -6.27 26.33 5.67
N VAL A 137 -5.67 26.45 6.86
CA VAL A 137 -5.22 25.32 7.68
C VAL A 137 -6.40 24.49 8.18
N GLU A 138 -7.53 25.12 8.52
CA GLU A 138 -8.73 24.41 8.99
C GLU A 138 -9.30 23.47 7.91
N ALA A 139 -9.32 23.90 6.65
CA ALA A 139 -9.76 23.09 5.52
C ALA A 139 -8.84 21.87 5.32
N LEU A 140 -7.53 22.08 5.39
CA LEU A 140 -6.55 21.00 5.26
C LEU A 140 -6.65 19.99 6.42
N ALA A 141 -6.84 20.49 7.64
CA ALA A 141 -7.05 19.65 8.82
C ALA A 141 -8.31 18.78 8.67
N GLY A 142 -9.40 19.34 8.15
CA GLY A 142 -10.62 18.58 7.87
C GLY A 142 -10.43 17.44 6.87
N VAL A 143 -9.74 17.71 5.75
CA VAL A 143 -9.41 16.68 4.75
C VAL A 143 -8.52 15.59 5.36
N TYR A 144 -7.53 15.97 6.17
CA TYR A 144 -6.66 15.04 6.88
C TYR A 144 -7.45 14.14 7.84
N THR A 145 -8.35 14.72 8.65
CA THR A 145 -9.16 13.97 9.61
C THR A 145 -10.06 12.95 8.93
N ILE A 146 -10.79 13.35 7.87
CA ILE A 146 -11.67 12.44 7.13
C ILE A 146 -10.86 11.30 6.49
N SER A 147 -9.72 11.63 5.86
CA SER A 147 -8.84 10.62 5.24
C SER A 147 -8.31 9.62 6.27
N PHE A 148 -7.78 10.12 7.40
CA PHE A 148 -7.19 9.28 8.43
C PHE A 148 -8.24 8.37 9.09
N LEU A 149 -9.40 8.91 9.46
CA LEU A 149 -10.49 8.12 10.03
C LEU A 149 -10.99 7.06 9.03
N SER A 150 -11.09 7.38 7.75
CA SER A 150 -11.49 6.41 6.72
C SER A 150 -10.48 5.25 6.61
N VAL A 151 -9.18 5.54 6.65
CA VAL A 151 -8.12 4.50 6.66
C VAL A 151 -8.18 3.67 7.95
N MET A 152 -8.43 4.29 9.11
CA MET A 152 -8.60 3.55 10.37
C MET A 152 -9.82 2.61 10.33
N ALA A 153 -10.92 3.03 9.70
CA ALA A 153 -12.09 2.17 9.50
C ALA A 153 -11.73 0.98 8.59
N LEU A 154 -10.97 1.20 7.51
CA LEU A 154 -10.47 0.14 6.64
C LEU A 154 -9.55 -0.84 7.38
N PHE A 155 -8.71 -0.37 8.32
CA PHE A 155 -7.91 -1.26 9.17
C PHE A 155 -8.77 -2.12 10.10
N ALA A 156 -9.83 -1.56 10.70
CA ALA A 156 -10.75 -2.35 11.51
C ALA A 156 -11.48 -3.41 10.66
N LEU A 157 -11.96 -3.04 9.48
CA LEU A 157 -12.58 -3.98 8.53
C LEU A 157 -11.59 -5.04 8.04
N GLY A 158 -10.36 -4.65 7.69
CA GLY A 158 -9.29 -5.57 7.31
C GLY A 158 -8.97 -6.58 8.41
N ASN A 159 -8.95 -6.15 9.68
CA ASN A 159 -8.77 -7.05 10.82
C ASN A 159 -9.92 -8.06 10.92
N MET A 160 -11.18 -7.62 10.76
CA MET A 160 -12.35 -8.51 10.76
C MET A 160 -12.30 -9.52 9.59
N LEU A 161 -11.95 -9.06 8.38
CA LEU A 161 -11.81 -9.92 7.21
C LEU A 161 -10.72 -10.98 7.39
N LEU A 162 -9.56 -10.60 7.94
CA LEU A 162 -8.49 -11.53 8.25
C LEU A 162 -8.92 -12.57 9.30
N LYS A 163 -9.69 -12.18 10.31
CA LYS A 163 -10.24 -13.12 11.30
C LYS A 163 -11.17 -14.16 10.70
N THR A 164 -11.97 -13.79 9.71
CA THR A 164 -12.95 -14.69 9.09
C THR A 164 -12.36 -15.51 7.95
N LYS A 165 -11.51 -14.91 7.11
CA LYS A 165 -10.99 -15.53 5.87
C LYS A 165 -9.64 -16.22 6.04
N ARG A 166 -8.86 -15.85 7.06
CA ARG A 166 -7.49 -16.35 7.28
C ARG A 166 -7.20 -16.54 8.77
N ASP A 167 -7.97 -17.40 9.41
CA ASP A 167 -7.87 -17.74 10.83
C ASP A 167 -6.57 -18.48 11.19
N ARG A 168 -6.02 -19.27 10.26
CA ARG A 168 -4.78 -20.06 10.44
C ARG A 168 -3.48 -19.26 10.45
N LEU A 169 -3.52 -17.99 10.05
CA LEU A 169 -2.34 -17.13 10.06
C LEU A 169 -1.85 -16.90 11.49
N ARG A 170 -0.55 -17.12 11.71
CA ARG A 170 0.10 -16.79 12.99
C ARG A 170 -0.03 -15.30 13.27
N ARG A 171 -0.39 -14.96 14.51
CA ARG A 171 -0.55 -13.59 15.00
C ARG A 171 0.02 -13.50 16.41
N ASP A 172 1.00 -12.62 16.59
CA ASP A 172 1.59 -12.38 17.91
C ASP A 172 0.61 -11.66 18.83
N GLU A 173 -0.22 -10.78 18.26
CA GLU A 173 -1.25 -10.01 18.99
C GLU A 173 -2.64 -10.24 18.37
N ARG A 174 -3.62 -10.63 19.20
CA ARG A 174 -5.01 -10.88 18.77
C ARG A 174 -5.97 -9.91 19.45
N ALA A 175 -6.48 -8.92 18.70
CA ALA A 175 -7.56 -8.06 19.17
C ALA A 175 -8.88 -8.85 19.30
N SER A 176 -9.71 -8.57 20.30
CA SER A 176 -11.02 -9.24 20.47
C SER A 176 -12.06 -8.72 19.47
N TRP A 177 -13.06 -9.53 19.09
CA TRP A 177 -14.16 -9.08 18.22
C TRP A 177 -14.93 -7.87 18.76
N PRO A 178 -15.30 -7.81 20.06
CA PRO A 178 -15.92 -6.63 20.64
C PRO A 178 -15.04 -5.38 20.52
N SER A 179 -13.73 -5.49 20.80
CA SER A 179 -12.80 -4.36 20.72
C SER A 179 -12.75 -3.76 19.31
N VAL A 180 -12.64 -4.61 18.28
CA VAL A 180 -12.57 -4.15 16.87
C VAL A 180 -13.91 -3.55 16.43
N THR A 181 -15.03 -4.10 16.90
CA THR A 181 -16.38 -3.58 16.58
C THR A 181 -16.61 -2.21 17.20
N ILE A 182 -16.27 -2.04 18.48
CA ILE A 182 -16.37 -0.74 19.18
C ILE A 182 -15.47 0.29 18.50
N ALA A 183 -14.23 -0.09 18.14
CA ALA A 183 -13.32 0.80 17.42
C ALA A 183 -13.90 1.24 16.07
N LEU A 184 -14.48 0.31 15.30
CA LEU A 184 -15.11 0.63 14.01
C LEU A 184 -16.29 1.61 14.20
N VAL A 185 -17.18 1.36 15.15
CA VAL A 185 -18.33 2.24 15.44
C VAL A 185 -17.85 3.63 15.87
N ALA A 186 -16.84 3.72 16.74
CA ALA A 186 -16.29 4.99 17.20
C ALA A 186 -15.68 5.79 16.04
N VAL A 187 -14.91 5.14 15.16
CA VAL A 187 -14.31 5.78 13.99
C VAL A 187 -15.40 6.25 13.00
N LEU A 188 -16.40 5.41 12.70
CA LEU A 188 -17.51 5.78 11.81
C LEU A 188 -18.31 6.95 12.36
N THR A 189 -18.56 6.97 13.68
CA THR A 189 -19.22 8.10 14.35
C THR A 189 -18.38 9.38 14.19
N GLY A 190 -17.06 9.29 14.33
CA GLY A 190 -16.14 10.40 14.09
C GLY A 190 -16.18 10.90 12.64
N VAL A 191 -16.24 10.01 11.65
CA VAL A 191 -16.39 10.38 10.23
C VAL A 191 -17.71 11.14 10.02
N VAL A 192 -18.83 10.59 10.49
CA VAL A 192 -20.15 11.22 10.38
C VAL A 192 -20.16 12.59 11.06
N GLY A 193 -19.60 12.70 12.27
CA GLY A 193 -19.49 13.97 12.98
C GLY A 193 -18.71 15.03 12.19
N ASN A 194 -17.57 14.68 11.61
CA ASN A 194 -16.78 15.60 10.79
C ASN A 194 -17.52 16.03 9.52
N VAL A 195 -18.20 15.09 8.85
CA VAL A 195 -19.00 15.37 7.64
C VAL A 195 -20.14 16.33 7.94
N LEU A 196 -20.82 16.16 9.08
CA LEU A 196 -21.95 17.02 9.48
C LEU A 196 -21.50 18.42 9.91
N LEU A 197 -20.37 18.54 10.61
CA LEU A 197 -19.90 19.83 11.13
C LEU A 197 -19.39 20.77 10.02
N LYS A 198 -18.64 20.25 9.05
CA LYS A 198 -18.00 21.06 8.02
C LYS A 198 -18.06 20.38 6.64
N PRO A 199 -19.22 20.43 5.97
CA PRO A 199 -19.45 19.73 4.70
C PRO A 199 -18.59 20.25 3.54
N GLU A 200 -18.06 21.47 3.63
CA GLU A 200 -17.18 22.04 2.62
C GLU A 200 -15.86 21.26 2.49
N TYR A 201 -15.32 20.76 3.60
CA TYR A 201 -14.06 20.01 3.61
C TYR A 201 -14.22 18.63 2.96
N VAL A 202 -15.43 18.06 3.04
CA VAL A 202 -15.78 16.81 2.38
C VAL A 202 -15.69 16.94 0.86
N LYS A 203 -16.03 18.11 0.29
CA LYS A 203 -15.95 18.33 -1.16
C LYS A 203 -14.51 18.23 -1.67
N VAL A 204 -13.57 18.86 -0.96
CA VAL A 204 -12.14 18.79 -1.30
C VAL A 204 -11.65 17.36 -1.17
N PHE A 205 -11.97 16.68 -0.07
CA PHE A 205 -11.62 15.26 0.11
C PHE A 205 -12.16 14.40 -1.04
N LEU A 206 -13.45 14.50 -1.37
CA LEU A 206 -14.09 13.70 -2.41
C LEU A 206 -13.50 13.98 -3.79
N LEU A 207 -13.14 15.22 -4.11
CA LEU A 207 -12.48 15.57 -5.37
C LEU A 207 -11.16 14.82 -5.52
N TYR A 208 -10.25 14.97 -4.55
CA TYR A 208 -8.93 14.30 -4.60
C TYR A 208 -9.07 12.77 -4.55
N PHE A 209 -9.94 12.26 -3.67
CA PHE A 209 -10.22 10.83 -3.57
C PHE A 209 -10.74 10.25 -4.89
N SER A 210 -11.66 10.94 -5.56
CA SER A 210 -12.21 10.51 -6.85
C SER A 210 -11.15 10.54 -7.95
N LEU A 211 -10.28 11.55 -7.99
CA LEU A 211 -9.16 11.60 -8.92
C LEU A 211 -8.18 10.44 -8.70
N THR A 212 -7.89 10.11 -7.43
CA THR A 212 -7.04 8.96 -7.10
C THR A 212 -7.68 7.63 -7.49
N ILE A 213 -8.97 7.42 -7.17
CA ILE A 213 -9.70 6.21 -7.60
C ILE A 213 -9.75 6.12 -9.11
N LEU A 214 -9.97 7.22 -9.82
CA LEU A 214 -9.97 7.23 -11.28
C LEU A 214 -8.61 6.80 -11.83
N ALA A 215 -7.51 7.34 -11.30
CA ALA A 215 -6.16 6.97 -11.73
C ALA A 215 -5.89 5.47 -11.52
N VAL A 216 -6.26 4.92 -10.36
CA VAL A 216 -6.13 3.49 -10.06
C VAL A 216 -7.08 2.65 -10.93
N GLY A 217 -8.33 3.09 -11.12
CA GLY A 217 -9.31 2.42 -11.96
C GLY A 217 -8.85 2.33 -13.41
N LEU A 218 -8.28 3.41 -13.96
CA LEU A 218 -7.64 3.44 -15.29
C LEU A 218 -6.51 2.42 -15.41
N MET A 219 -5.74 2.21 -14.34
CA MET A 219 -4.69 1.19 -14.29
C MET A 219 -5.26 -0.23 -14.35
N PHE A 220 -6.36 -0.51 -13.64
CA PHE A 220 -7.03 -1.82 -13.71
C PHE A 220 -7.58 -2.11 -15.11
N ILE A 221 -8.20 -1.13 -15.76
CA ILE A 221 -8.78 -1.32 -17.10
C ILE A 221 -7.77 -1.08 -18.24
N ARG A 222 -6.48 -0.86 -17.95
CA ARG A 222 -5.47 -0.43 -18.94
C ARG A 222 -5.36 -1.36 -20.14
N LEU A 223 -5.48 -2.68 -19.95
CA LEU A 223 -5.41 -3.63 -21.06
C LEU A 223 -6.60 -3.49 -22.00
N SER A 224 -7.80 -3.27 -21.45
CA SER A 224 -9.00 -2.99 -22.24
C SER A 224 -8.88 -1.66 -22.98
N LEU A 225 -8.29 -0.63 -22.34
CA LEU A 225 -8.00 0.66 -22.98
C LEU A 225 -6.99 0.51 -24.14
N LEU A 226 -5.90 -0.23 -23.94
CA LEU A 226 -4.88 -0.47 -24.98
C LEU A 226 -5.45 -1.27 -26.15
N ARG A 227 -6.23 -2.32 -25.88
CA ARG A 227 -6.93 -3.10 -26.92
C ARG A 227 -7.95 -2.23 -27.68
N GLY A 228 -8.69 -1.39 -26.97
CA GLY A 228 -9.60 -0.40 -27.56
C GLY A 228 -8.86 0.62 -28.43
N ALA A 229 -7.71 1.12 -27.98
CA ALA A 229 -6.85 2.02 -28.75
C ALA A 229 -6.37 1.36 -30.05
N ILE A 230 -5.98 0.08 -30.01
CA ILE A 230 -5.63 -0.69 -31.22
C ILE A 230 -6.83 -0.75 -32.17
N PHE A 231 -8.04 -0.99 -31.68
CA PHE A 231 -9.25 -1.01 -32.50
C PHE A 231 -9.54 0.35 -33.15
N MET A 232 -9.38 1.44 -32.40
CA MET A 232 -9.55 2.81 -32.89
C MET A 232 -8.53 3.16 -33.97
N VAL A 233 -7.25 2.81 -33.76
CA VAL A 233 -6.19 3.03 -34.75
C VAL A 233 -6.46 2.22 -36.02
N LYS A 234 -6.90 0.96 -35.89
CA LYS A 234 -7.29 0.13 -37.05
C LYS A 234 -8.51 0.68 -37.78
N SER A 235 -9.50 1.21 -37.06
CA SER A 235 -10.71 1.79 -37.66
C SER A 235 -10.44 3.12 -38.35
N GLY A 236 -9.55 3.95 -37.80
CA GLY A 236 -9.06 5.20 -38.39
C GLY A 236 -8.03 5.01 -39.51
N ALA A 237 -7.61 3.77 -39.79
CA ALA A 237 -6.46 3.47 -40.65
C ALA A 237 -6.65 3.75 -42.15
N LYS A 238 -7.79 4.30 -42.58
CA LYS A 238 -8.02 4.67 -43.98
C LYS A 238 -7.20 5.90 -44.43
N SER A 239 -6.70 6.76 -43.53
CA SER A 239 -6.09 8.04 -43.95
C SER A 239 -4.55 8.12 -43.90
N VAL A 240 -3.82 7.33 -43.10
CA VAL A 240 -2.33 7.44 -43.02
C VAL A 240 -1.66 6.09 -42.67
N LYS A 241 -1.19 5.32 -43.67
CA LYS A 241 -0.60 3.96 -43.45
C LYS A 241 0.64 3.92 -42.53
N ARG A 242 1.63 4.80 -42.74
CA ARG A 242 2.95 4.71 -42.06
C ARG A 242 2.95 5.11 -40.58
N ALA A 243 2.13 6.10 -40.18
CA ALA A 243 2.03 6.50 -38.77
C ALA A 243 1.32 5.43 -37.94
N ASN A 244 0.33 4.75 -38.54
CA ASN A 244 -0.47 3.73 -37.87
C ASN A 244 0.31 2.46 -37.55
N GLU A 245 1.25 2.05 -38.40
CA GLU A 245 2.07 0.86 -38.15
C GLU A 245 2.96 1.03 -36.90
N ARG A 246 3.65 2.18 -36.77
CA ARG A 246 4.46 2.48 -35.57
C ARG A 246 3.62 2.54 -34.29
N ILE A 247 2.45 3.18 -34.35
CA ILE A 247 1.55 3.27 -33.18
C ILE A 247 1.02 1.89 -32.80
N LEU A 248 0.63 1.06 -33.77
CA LEU A 248 0.16 -0.29 -33.53
C LEU A 248 1.25 -1.18 -32.93
N GLU A 249 2.50 -1.04 -33.38
CA GLU A 249 3.65 -1.77 -32.84
C GLU A 249 3.92 -1.36 -31.39
N VAL A 250 3.92 -0.06 -31.07
CA VAL A 250 4.06 0.43 -29.68
C VAL A 250 2.94 -0.10 -28.78
N LEU A 251 1.69 -0.08 -29.25
CA LEU A 251 0.55 -0.60 -28.49
C LEU A 251 0.62 -2.12 -28.28
N ARG A 252 1.06 -2.88 -29.29
CA ARG A 252 1.29 -4.33 -29.17
C ARG A 252 2.39 -4.63 -28.17
N ASN A 253 3.55 -3.99 -28.31
CA ASN A 253 4.67 -4.16 -27.38
C ASN A 253 4.27 -3.81 -25.94
N ALA A 254 3.43 -2.78 -25.74
CA ALA A 254 2.91 -2.42 -24.43
C ALA A 254 1.96 -3.51 -23.86
N ILE A 255 1.14 -4.14 -24.69
CA ILE A 255 0.28 -5.27 -24.28
C ILE A 255 1.13 -6.51 -23.97
N ASP A 256 2.10 -6.80 -24.83
CA ASP A 256 2.95 -7.98 -24.69
C ASP A 256 3.83 -7.87 -23.45
N ALA A 257 4.41 -6.70 -23.16
CA ALA A 257 5.14 -6.44 -21.91
C ALA A 257 4.30 -6.59 -20.64
N VAL A 258 2.97 -6.40 -20.74
CA VAL A 258 2.07 -6.66 -19.62
C VAL A 258 1.78 -8.15 -19.49
N ASN A 259 1.47 -8.84 -20.59
CA ASN A 259 1.07 -10.26 -20.61
C ASN A 259 2.24 -11.24 -20.44
N SER A 260 3.47 -10.84 -20.75
CA SER A 260 4.65 -11.72 -20.77
C SER A 260 5.24 -12.00 -19.40
N LEU A 261 4.71 -11.41 -18.32
CA LEU A 261 5.22 -11.75 -16.99
C LEU A 261 4.74 -13.13 -16.56
N THR A 262 5.67 -13.84 -15.94
CA THR A 262 5.42 -15.09 -15.27
C THR A 262 4.99 -14.84 -13.83
N VAL A 263 3.99 -15.58 -13.38
CA VAL A 263 3.63 -15.74 -11.98
C VAL A 263 4.31 -17.00 -11.44
N ILE A 264 4.85 -16.94 -10.22
CA ILE A 264 5.36 -18.13 -9.54
C ILE A 264 4.38 -18.56 -8.45
N TYR A 265 4.04 -19.85 -8.39
CA TYR A 265 3.31 -20.43 -7.28
C TYR A 265 4.13 -21.52 -6.60
N PHE A 266 4.45 -21.33 -5.32
CA PHE A 266 5.14 -22.32 -4.51
C PHE A 266 4.19 -23.41 -4.04
N SER A 267 4.35 -24.62 -4.57
CA SER A 267 3.56 -25.78 -4.16
C SER A 267 4.30 -26.65 -3.15
N ARG A 268 3.64 -26.96 -2.03
CA ARG A 268 4.15 -27.87 -1.00
C ARG A 268 3.98 -29.35 -1.36
N GLY A 269 3.13 -29.68 -2.33
CA GLY A 269 2.82 -31.07 -2.68
C GLY A 269 1.95 -31.20 -3.92
N ASP A 270 1.34 -32.37 -4.08
CA ASP A 270 0.58 -32.78 -5.26
C ASP A 270 -0.93 -32.53 -5.17
N ASN A 271 -1.40 -31.60 -4.34
CA ASN A 271 -2.84 -31.40 -4.23
C ASN A 271 -3.40 -30.67 -5.47
N LEU A 272 -4.03 -31.42 -6.37
CA LEU A 272 -4.67 -30.89 -7.59
C LEU A 272 -5.68 -29.78 -7.29
N ALA A 273 -6.44 -29.88 -6.20
CA ALA A 273 -7.42 -28.84 -5.84
C ALA A 273 -6.73 -27.51 -5.48
N ASN A 274 -5.57 -27.55 -4.83
CA ASN A 274 -4.81 -26.33 -4.52
C ASN A 274 -4.20 -25.73 -5.79
N LEU A 275 -3.64 -26.56 -6.68
CA LEU A 275 -3.13 -26.11 -7.99
C LEU A 275 -4.24 -25.48 -8.83
N ASN A 276 -5.41 -26.11 -8.88
CA ASN A 276 -6.58 -25.59 -9.56
C ASN A 276 -7.02 -24.22 -9.00
N ARG A 277 -7.08 -24.08 -7.67
CA ARG A 277 -7.41 -22.80 -7.03
C ARG A 277 -6.35 -21.73 -7.29
N ALA A 278 -5.08 -22.10 -7.36
CA ALA A 278 -4.00 -21.18 -7.72
C ALA A 278 -4.13 -20.70 -9.17
N ALA A 279 -4.38 -21.61 -10.12
CA ALA A 279 -4.59 -21.27 -11.53
C ALA A 279 -5.81 -20.34 -11.71
N LEU A 280 -6.96 -20.69 -11.12
CA LEU A 280 -8.16 -19.84 -11.15
C LEU A 280 -7.91 -18.47 -10.54
N TYR A 281 -7.19 -18.40 -9.41
CA TYR A 281 -6.83 -17.11 -8.81
C TYR A 281 -6.02 -16.25 -9.78
N VAL A 282 -4.99 -16.82 -10.41
CA VAL A 282 -4.13 -16.10 -11.36
C VAL A 282 -4.94 -15.62 -12.56
N MET A 283 -5.83 -16.44 -13.10
CA MET A 283 -6.69 -16.06 -14.23
C MET A 283 -7.70 -14.96 -13.89
N GLU A 284 -8.27 -14.99 -12.68
CA GLU A 284 -9.30 -14.03 -12.26
C GLU A 284 -8.70 -12.69 -11.81
N ASN A 285 -7.51 -12.72 -11.17
CA ASN A 285 -6.97 -11.56 -10.44
C ASN A 285 -5.70 -10.98 -11.08
N GLU A 286 -4.92 -11.78 -11.80
CA GLU A 286 -3.68 -11.33 -12.43
C GLU A 286 -3.88 -11.19 -13.95
N GLN A 287 -3.24 -10.17 -14.53
CA GLN A 287 -3.34 -9.87 -15.97
C GLN A 287 -2.41 -10.76 -16.82
N LEU A 288 -1.96 -11.90 -16.29
CA LEU A 288 -0.83 -12.68 -16.77
C LEU A 288 -1.28 -14.01 -17.35
N LYS A 289 -0.47 -14.57 -18.26
CA LYS A 289 -0.79 -15.79 -19.01
C LYS A 289 0.14 -16.95 -18.73
N ARG A 290 1.09 -16.80 -17.82
CA ARG A 290 2.08 -17.84 -17.51
C ARG A 290 2.21 -18.04 -16.01
N LEU A 291 2.04 -19.28 -15.58
CA LEU A 291 2.13 -19.73 -14.20
C LEU A 291 3.23 -20.79 -14.09
N GLU A 292 4.30 -20.47 -13.38
CA GLU A 292 5.34 -21.42 -13.00
C GLU A 292 5.04 -21.98 -11.62
N VAL A 293 4.70 -23.26 -11.56
CA VAL A 293 4.56 -24.01 -10.31
C VAL A 293 5.94 -24.43 -9.85
N VAL A 294 6.42 -23.84 -8.77
CA VAL A 294 7.73 -24.15 -8.18
C VAL A 294 7.54 -25.11 -7.02
N HIS A 295 8.22 -26.25 -7.06
CA HIS A 295 8.31 -27.18 -5.95
C HIS A 295 9.74 -27.26 -5.42
N VAL A 296 9.90 -26.96 -4.13
CA VAL A 296 11.19 -26.99 -3.44
C VAL A 296 11.34 -28.31 -2.70
N TYR A 297 12.39 -29.07 -3.01
CA TYR A 297 12.63 -30.42 -2.49
C TYR A 297 14.05 -30.57 -1.93
N GLN A 298 14.27 -31.44 -0.95
CA GLN A 298 15.62 -31.73 -0.42
C GLN A 298 16.21 -32.97 -1.09
N ASP A 299 15.43 -34.04 -1.11
CA ASP A 299 15.77 -35.31 -1.73
C ASP A 299 14.84 -35.61 -2.91
N GLU A 300 15.31 -36.31 -3.94
CA GLU A 300 14.49 -36.59 -5.14
C GLU A 300 13.27 -37.46 -4.83
N GLU A 301 13.32 -38.22 -3.73
CA GLU A 301 12.21 -39.03 -3.22
C GLU A 301 11.07 -38.17 -2.64
N ASP A 302 11.36 -36.92 -2.25
CA ASP A 302 10.35 -35.98 -1.73
C ASP A 302 9.44 -35.45 -2.84
N ILE A 303 9.86 -35.58 -4.11
CA ILE A 303 9.13 -35.05 -5.26
C ILE A 303 7.88 -35.91 -5.46
N PRO A 304 6.67 -35.34 -5.32
CA PRO A 304 5.45 -36.13 -5.49
C PRO A 304 5.34 -36.60 -6.95
N PRO A 305 5.20 -37.92 -7.21
CA PRO A 305 5.23 -38.46 -8.57
C PRO A 305 4.06 -37.97 -9.44
N SER A 306 2.92 -37.66 -8.81
CA SER A 306 1.70 -37.13 -9.40
C SER A 306 1.76 -35.63 -9.70
N LEU A 307 2.76 -34.89 -9.19
CA LEU A 307 2.79 -33.42 -9.33
C LEU A 307 2.90 -32.99 -10.80
N ALA A 308 3.75 -33.65 -11.58
CA ALA A 308 3.90 -33.35 -13.00
C ALA A 308 2.60 -33.61 -13.78
N GLU A 309 1.94 -34.73 -13.51
CA GLU A 309 0.64 -35.07 -14.11
C GLU A 309 -0.43 -34.04 -13.73
N HIS A 310 -0.48 -33.63 -12.46
CA HIS A 310 -1.43 -32.61 -12.02
C HIS A 310 -1.20 -31.25 -12.68
N VAL A 311 0.05 -30.83 -12.86
CA VAL A 311 0.37 -29.59 -13.58
C VAL A 311 -0.07 -29.68 -15.04
N GLU A 312 0.18 -30.82 -15.70
CA GLU A 312 -0.25 -31.05 -17.10
C GLU A 312 -1.78 -31.05 -17.24
N ILE A 313 -2.51 -31.59 -16.26
CA ILE A 313 -3.98 -31.51 -16.22
C ILE A 313 -4.45 -30.06 -16.18
N ILE A 314 -3.85 -29.21 -15.33
CA ILE A 314 -4.23 -27.80 -15.22
C ILE A 314 -3.91 -27.04 -16.52
N ASP A 315 -2.74 -27.27 -17.13
CA ASP A 315 -2.36 -26.64 -18.41
C ASP A 315 -3.34 -27.00 -19.53
N ARG A 316 -3.83 -28.25 -19.56
CA ARG A 316 -4.83 -28.71 -20.52
C ARG A 316 -6.23 -28.16 -20.26
N GLU A 317 -6.61 -28.02 -19.00
CA GLU A 317 -7.94 -27.52 -18.60
C GLU A 317 -8.09 -26.03 -18.89
N TYR A 318 -7.00 -25.26 -18.84
CA TYR A 318 -7.01 -23.80 -19.04
C TYR A 318 -6.10 -23.35 -20.19
N PRO A 319 -6.52 -23.48 -21.47
CA PRO A 319 -5.70 -23.16 -22.64
C PRO A 319 -5.19 -21.71 -22.73
N GLU A 320 -5.86 -20.78 -22.05
CA GLU A 320 -5.47 -19.38 -21.94
C GLU A 320 -4.31 -19.12 -20.95
N LEU A 321 -3.95 -20.10 -20.12
CA LEU A 321 -2.90 -20.03 -19.11
C LEU A 321 -1.87 -21.13 -19.37
N VAL A 322 -0.63 -20.75 -19.67
CA VAL A 322 0.49 -21.68 -19.78
C VAL A 322 0.98 -22.03 -18.39
N VAL A 323 0.99 -23.32 -18.03
CA VAL A 323 1.43 -23.79 -16.71
C VAL A 323 2.65 -24.69 -16.83
N ASP A 324 3.76 -24.24 -16.24
CA ASP A 324 5.04 -24.95 -16.25
C ASP A 324 5.38 -25.46 -14.83
N LEU A 325 6.09 -26.59 -14.72
CA LEU A 325 6.62 -27.11 -13.46
C LEU A 325 8.13 -26.87 -13.36
N VAL A 326 8.57 -26.25 -12.27
CA VAL A 326 9.98 -26.03 -11.94
C VAL A 326 10.30 -26.71 -10.62
N LEU A 327 11.30 -27.60 -10.64
CA LEU A 327 11.77 -28.33 -9.46
C LEU A 327 13.07 -27.69 -8.98
N VAL A 328 13.09 -27.24 -7.73
CA VAL A 328 14.24 -26.53 -7.14
C VAL A 328 14.76 -27.32 -5.93
N LYS A 329 16.02 -27.76 -5.99
CA LYS A 329 16.66 -28.45 -4.87
C LYS A 329 17.07 -27.46 -3.78
N GLY A 330 16.55 -27.62 -2.57
CA GLY A 330 16.89 -26.80 -1.42
C GLY A 330 15.86 -26.88 -0.29
N ARG A 331 15.94 -25.93 0.64
CA ARG A 331 14.95 -25.74 1.70
C ARG A 331 14.22 -24.44 1.45
N PHE A 332 12.90 -24.45 1.55
CA PHE A 332 12.10 -23.23 1.41
C PHE A 332 12.49 -22.22 2.51
N SER A 333 13.11 -21.12 2.11
CA SER A 333 13.56 -20.03 2.98
C SER A 333 13.51 -18.68 2.25
N PRO A 334 13.52 -17.54 2.97
CA PRO A 334 13.58 -16.21 2.37
C PRO A 334 14.71 -16.04 1.34
N GLU A 335 15.90 -16.59 1.64
CA GLU A 335 17.07 -16.50 0.79
C GLU A 335 16.87 -17.27 -0.52
N LEU A 336 16.19 -18.43 -0.47
CA LEU A 336 15.85 -19.19 -1.66
C LEU A 336 14.82 -18.46 -2.52
N VAL A 337 13.81 -17.84 -1.90
CA VAL A 337 12.82 -17.02 -2.61
C VAL A 337 13.50 -15.85 -3.32
N GLU A 338 14.45 -15.16 -2.66
CA GLU A 338 15.23 -14.09 -3.27
C GLU A 338 16.12 -14.60 -4.41
N ALA A 339 16.76 -15.77 -4.24
CA ALA A 339 17.56 -16.40 -5.28
C ALA A 339 16.72 -16.72 -6.53
N ILE A 340 15.57 -17.37 -6.35
CA ILE A 340 14.62 -17.68 -7.42
C ILE A 340 14.13 -16.39 -8.11
N SER A 341 13.88 -15.33 -7.33
CA SER A 341 13.45 -14.03 -7.87
C SER A 341 14.47 -13.45 -8.84
N LYS A 342 15.75 -13.54 -8.50
CA LYS A 342 16.85 -13.05 -9.34
C LYS A 342 17.12 -13.96 -10.54
N GLU A 343 17.05 -15.28 -10.33
CA GLU A 343 17.33 -16.26 -11.38
C GLU A 343 16.26 -16.27 -12.47
N MET A 344 14.98 -16.18 -12.09
CA MET A 344 13.85 -16.23 -13.01
C MET A 344 13.38 -14.84 -13.47
N ASP A 345 14.03 -13.76 -13.01
CA ASP A 345 13.64 -12.36 -13.27
C ASP A 345 12.16 -12.08 -12.95
N VAL A 346 11.64 -12.73 -11.91
CA VAL A 346 10.26 -12.55 -11.41
C VAL A 346 10.34 -11.85 -10.06
N PRO A 347 9.78 -10.62 -9.93
CA PRO A 347 9.74 -9.93 -8.64
C PRO A 347 8.94 -10.72 -7.60
N GLN A 348 9.37 -10.69 -6.33
CA GLN A 348 8.77 -11.47 -5.23
C GLN A 348 7.27 -11.22 -5.03
N ASN A 349 6.76 -10.05 -5.41
CA ASN A 349 5.32 -9.73 -5.35
C ASN A 349 4.46 -10.43 -6.42
N TYR A 350 5.07 -11.08 -7.41
CA TYR A 350 4.43 -12.02 -8.35
C TYR A 350 4.64 -13.48 -7.96
N MET A 351 5.17 -13.72 -6.76
CA MET A 351 5.27 -15.04 -6.19
C MET A 351 4.15 -15.26 -5.18
N PHE A 352 3.57 -16.44 -5.23
CA PHE A 352 2.43 -16.82 -4.43
C PHE A 352 2.68 -18.11 -3.66
N MET A 353 2.06 -18.21 -2.50
CA MET A 353 2.03 -19.45 -1.72
C MET A 353 0.67 -19.62 -1.05
N GLY A 354 0.36 -20.86 -0.62
CA GLY A 354 -0.79 -21.12 0.24
C GLY A 354 -0.59 -20.53 1.64
N THR A 355 -1.69 -20.24 2.35
CA THR A 355 -1.64 -19.70 3.71
C THR A 355 -0.89 -20.67 4.66
N PRO A 356 0.28 -20.27 5.21
CA PRO A 356 1.01 -21.13 6.11
C PRO A 356 0.27 -21.28 7.45
N GLY A 357 0.40 -22.46 8.08
CA GLY A 357 -0.12 -22.70 9.42
C GLY A 357 0.78 -22.14 10.52
N GLU A 358 0.33 -22.25 11.78
CA GLU A 358 1.03 -21.67 12.96
C GLU A 358 2.47 -22.16 13.15
N GLN A 359 2.82 -23.34 12.62
CA GLN A 359 4.14 -23.96 12.72
C GLN A 359 5.14 -23.50 11.64
N PHE A 360 4.78 -22.54 10.80
CA PHE A 360 5.68 -22.03 9.76
C PHE A 360 6.86 -21.26 10.39
N PRO A 361 8.11 -21.59 10.05
CA PRO A 361 9.29 -21.13 10.79
C PRO A 361 9.73 -19.70 10.46
N HIS A 362 9.18 -19.08 9.42
CA HIS A 362 9.57 -17.74 8.96
C HIS A 362 8.42 -16.74 9.13
N ASN A 363 8.74 -15.45 9.32
CA ASN A 363 7.71 -14.42 9.25
C ASN A 363 7.38 -14.12 7.79
N LEU A 364 6.11 -13.82 7.50
CA LEU A 364 5.68 -13.49 6.14
C LEU A 364 6.39 -12.24 5.58
N GLY A 365 6.74 -11.28 6.46
CA GLY A 365 7.50 -10.10 6.07
C GLY A 365 8.90 -10.43 5.53
N ASP A 366 9.50 -11.51 5.99
CA ASP A 366 10.85 -11.94 5.57
C ASP A 366 10.85 -12.44 4.13
N LEU A 367 9.69 -12.87 3.60
CA LEU A 367 9.55 -13.38 2.23
C LEU A 367 9.53 -12.27 1.16
N GLY A 368 9.77 -11.01 1.51
CA GLY A 368 10.02 -9.94 0.54
C GLY A 368 8.82 -9.56 -0.35
N GLY A 369 7.60 -9.85 0.10
CA GLY A 369 6.36 -9.49 -0.62
C GLY A 369 5.64 -10.65 -1.31
N VAL A 370 6.06 -11.90 -1.08
CA VAL A 370 5.29 -13.09 -1.50
C VAL A 370 3.85 -12.99 -0.99
N ARG A 371 2.89 -13.22 -1.89
CA ARG A 371 1.46 -13.08 -1.62
C ARG A 371 0.82 -14.42 -1.26
N LEU A 372 -0.27 -14.35 -0.50
CA LEU A 372 -1.05 -15.52 -0.09
C LEU A 372 -2.35 -15.57 -0.88
N ILE A 373 -2.67 -16.71 -1.50
CA ILE A 373 -3.83 -16.83 -2.42
C ILE A 373 -4.84 -17.93 -2.02
N ILE A 374 -4.48 -18.81 -1.09
CA ILE A 374 -5.32 -19.94 -0.65
C ILE A 374 -5.47 -19.93 0.85
#